data_AF-A0A1Q8QLP6-F1
#
_entry.id   AF-A0A1Q8QLP6-F1
#
_cell.length_a   1.000
_cell.length_b   1.000
_cell.length_c   1.000
_cell.angle_alpha   90.00
_cell.angle_beta   90.00
_cell.angle_gamma   90.00
#
_symmetry.space_group_name_H-M   'P 1'
#
loop_
_entity.id
_entity.type
_entity.pdbx_description
1 polymer ?
#
loop_
_entity_poly.entity_id
_entity_poly.type
_entity_poly.pdbx_seq_one_letter_code
_entity_poly.pdbx_strand_id
1 'polypeptide(L)'
;MGNDRILIIQLETIATKKRRNRRDYMTAKLNEYNQKRNFARTLEPEGITEVAQEGLRYVVQHHLAHRDHYDFRLEWDGALLSWAVPKGPSYDTRDKRLAVRVEEHPLEYRNFEGTIPKGEYGGGVVMLWDEGY
;
A
#
# COMPACT_ATOMS: atom_id res chain seq x y z
N MET A 1 41.21 -35.02 -39.05
CA MET A 1 39.98 -34.55 -39.71
C MET A 1 38.84 -34.81 -38.73
N GLY A 2 38.47 -33.80 -37.95
CA GLY A 2 37.14 -33.16 -38.04
C GLY A 2 36.26 -33.76 -36.93
N ASN A 3 36.26 -33.26 -35.70
CA ASN A 3 35.78 -31.97 -35.18
C ASN A 3 34.27 -31.76 -35.37
N ASP A 4 33.47 -32.68 -34.84
CA ASP A 4 32.05 -32.43 -34.59
C ASP A 4 31.87 -31.71 -33.25
N ARG A 5 31.70 -30.41 -33.39
CA ARG A 5 31.27 -29.47 -32.35
C ARG A 5 29.81 -29.74 -32.00
N ILE A 6 29.55 -30.41 -30.89
CA ILE A 6 28.32 -30.17 -30.12
C ILE A 6 28.74 -29.79 -28.71
N LEU A 7 28.80 -28.48 -28.52
CA LEU A 7 29.08 -27.79 -27.28
C LEU A 7 28.03 -28.24 -26.26
N ILE A 8 28.40 -29.18 -25.38
CA ILE A 8 27.73 -29.35 -24.09
C ILE A 8 28.06 -28.08 -23.31
N ILE A 9 27.24 -27.04 -23.50
CA ILE A 9 27.27 -25.86 -22.65
C ILE A 9 26.72 -26.30 -21.31
N GLN A 10 27.66 -26.56 -20.40
CA GLN A 10 27.60 -26.34 -18.97
C GLN A 10 26.22 -25.88 -18.47
N LEU A 11 25.53 -26.78 -17.75
CA LEU A 11 24.34 -26.51 -16.96
C LEU A 11 24.65 -25.66 -15.72
N GLU A 12 25.27 -24.49 -15.92
CA GLU A 12 25.42 -23.47 -14.88
C GLU A 12 25.30 -22.10 -15.53
N THR A 13 24.07 -21.61 -15.74
CA THR A 13 23.68 -20.18 -15.70
C THR A 13 22.17 -20.07 -15.96
N ILE A 14 21.31 -20.44 -15.00
CA ILE A 14 19.95 -19.89 -14.88
C ILE A 14 19.40 -19.90 -13.44
N ALA A 15 20.29 -19.94 -12.44
CA ALA A 15 19.94 -19.69 -11.04
C ALA A 15 20.21 -18.24 -10.61
N THR A 16 20.20 -17.28 -11.53
CA THR A 16 20.52 -15.86 -11.27
C THR A 16 19.45 -14.89 -11.74
N LYS A 17 18.17 -15.30 -11.81
CA LYS A 17 17.10 -14.33 -11.56
C LYS A 17 16.84 -14.33 -10.07
N LYS A 18 17.71 -13.61 -9.35
CA LYS A 18 17.60 -13.26 -7.93
C LYS A 18 16.12 -13.10 -7.61
N ARG A 19 15.52 -14.10 -6.94
CA ARG A 19 14.24 -13.92 -6.25
C ARG A 19 14.45 -12.63 -5.49
N ARG A 20 13.75 -11.54 -5.85
CA ARG A 20 13.72 -10.35 -5.01
C ARG A 20 13.44 -10.88 -3.62
N ASN A 21 14.33 -10.62 -2.68
CA ASN A 21 14.13 -11.08 -1.32
C ASN A 21 12.75 -10.60 -0.91
N ARG A 22 11.92 -11.44 -0.27
CA ARG A 22 10.54 -11.05 0.06
C ARG A 22 10.56 -9.71 0.82
N ARG A 23 11.56 -9.49 1.66
CA ARG A 23 11.84 -8.22 2.33
C ARG A 23 12.05 -7.04 1.37
N ASP A 24 12.90 -7.17 0.35
CA ASP A 24 13.14 -6.11 -0.64
C ASP A 24 11.85 -5.74 -1.40
N TYR A 25 11.01 -6.74 -1.71
CA TYR A 25 9.71 -6.52 -2.34
C TYR A 25 8.73 -5.80 -1.40
N MET A 26 8.67 -6.22 -0.14
CA MET A 26 7.86 -5.57 0.90
C MET A 26 8.30 -4.11 1.09
N THR A 27 9.59 -3.84 1.25
CA THR A 27 10.11 -2.47 1.37
C THR A 27 9.79 -1.61 0.14
N ALA A 28 9.79 -2.19 -1.06
CA ALA A 28 9.44 -1.46 -2.28
C ALA A 28 7.98 -0.97 -2.30
N LYS A 29 7.05 -1.66 -1.63
CA LYS A 29 5.62 -1.32 -1.59
C LYS A 29 5.35 0.03 -0.93
N LEU A 30 6.04 0.32 0.17
CA LEU A 30 5.86 1.54 0.96
C LEU A 30 6.81 2.67 0.56
N ASN A 31 7.63 2.47 -0.48
CA ASN A 31 8.62 3.47 -0.89
C ASN A 31 7.93 4.75 -1.41
N GLU A 32 6.91 4.61 -2.28
CA GLU A 32 6.13 5.77 -2.73
C GLU A 32 5.42 6.44 -1.55
N TYR A 33 4.95 5.65 -0.57
CA TYR A 33 4.36 6.20 0.64
C TYR A 33 5.35 7.09 1.39
N ASN A 34 6.52 6.54 1.73
CA ASN A 34 7.56 7.23 2.48
C ASN A 34 8.08 8.48 1.77
N GLN A 35 8.21 8.44 0.44
CA GLN A 35 8.67 9.60 -0.34
C GLN A 35 7.71 10.79 -0.31
N LYS A 36 6.41 10.54 -0.11
CA LYS A 36 5.38 11.58 -0.08
C LYS A 36 5.16 12.20 1.31
N ARG A 37 5.75 11.64 2.38
CA ARG A 37 5.53 12.11 3.76
C ARG A 37 6.77 12.82 4.30
N ASN A 38 6.50 13.83 5.13
CA ASN A 38 7.50 14.37 6.03
C ASN A 38 7.12 14.02 7.48
N PHE A 39 7.68 12.92 7.99
CA PHE A 39 7.40 12.41 9.33
C PHE A 39 7.85 13.33 10.48
N ALA A 40 8.63 14.38 10.19
CA ALA A 40 8.92 15.43 11.17
C ALA A 40 7.76 16.44 11.32
N ARG A 41 6.77 16.40 10.42
CA ARG A 41 5.64 17.33 10.38
C ARG A 41 4.30 16.63 10.60
N THR A 42 4.12 15.44 10.06
CA THR A 42 2.90 14.63 10.22
C THR A 42 3.04 13.66 11.39
N LEU A 43 1.90 13.29 11.99
CA LEU A 43 1.81 12.20 12.97
C LEU A 43 1.47 10.85 12.33
N GLU A 44 1.43 10.80 11.00
CA GLU A 44 1.27 9.55 10.26
C GLU A 44 2.45 8.61 10.56
N PRO A 45 2.20 7.29 10.66
CA PRO A 45 3.25 6.31 10.94
C PRO A 45 4.23 6.19 9.77
N GLU A 46 5.49 5.85 10.08
CA GLU A 46 6.48 5.55 9.06
C GLU A 46 6.10 4.29 8.26
N GLY A 47 6.42 4.27 6.97
CA GLY A 47 6.12 3.16 6.08
C GLY A 47 7.05 1.98 6.29
N ILE A 48 6.87 1.26 7.39
CA ILE A 48 7.56 0.02 7.72
C ILE A 48 6.62 -1.15 7.39
N THR A 49 7.15 -2.14 6.66
CA THR A 49 6.38 -3.36 6.38
C THR A 49 6.45 -4.31 7.55
N GLU A 50 5.28 -4.78 7.98
CA GLU A 50 5.14 -5.76 9.04
C GLU A 50 4.78 -7.14 8.47
N VAL A 51 4.94 -8.16 9.30
CA VAL A 51 4.46 -9.51 8.98
C VAL A 51 2.95 -9.49 9.09
N ALA A 52 2.25 -9.76 7.98
CA ALA A 52 0.80 -9.89 7.97
C ALA A 52 0.35 -10.92 9.02
N GLN A 53 -0.66 -10.56 9.81
CA GLN A 53 -1.24 -11.44 10.81
C GLN A 53 -2.29 -12.36 10.19
N GLU A 54 -2.74 -13.38 10.92
CA GLU A 54 -3.89 -14.17 10.49
C GLU A 54 -5.17 -13.32 10.50
N GLY A 55 -6.00 -13.47 9.46
CA GLY A 55 -7.18 -12.65 9.24
C GLY A 55 -6.85 -11.33 8.56
N LEU A 56 -7.17 -11.24 7.26
CA LEU A 56 -7.09 -9.97 6.55
C LEU A 56 -8.07 -8.99 7.15
N ARG A 57 -7.74 -7.70 7.08
CA ARG A 57 -8.55 -6.64 7.66
C ARG A 57 -8.83 -5.57 6.64
N TYR A 58 -9.91 -4.84 6.85
CA TYR A 58 -10.22 -3.62 6.11
C TYR A 58 -10.38 -2.43 7.04
N VAL A 59 -10.19 -1.25 6.48
CA VAL A 59 -10.45 0.02 7.14
C VAL A 59 -11.04 1.01 6.15
N VAL A 60 -12.00 1.81 6.60
CA VAL A 60 -12.53 2.96 5.90
C VAL A 60 -12.25 4.18 6.78
N GLN A 61 -11.53 5.15 6.23
CA GLN A 61 -11.26 6.41 6.90
C GLN A 61 -12.04 7.54 6.20
N HIS A 62 -12.68 8.40 6.97
CA HIS A 62 -13.25 9.65 6.46
C HIS A 62 -12.15 10.71 6.45
N HIS A 63 -11.89 11.29 5.28
CA HIS A 63 -10.78 12.19 5.06
C HIS A 63 -11.27 13.57 4.59
N LEU A 64 -11.34 14.50 5.54
CA LEU A 64 -11.67 15.91 5.33
C LEU A 64 -10.43 16.68 4.86
N ALA A 65 -9.97 16.36 3.64
CA ALA A 65 -8.90 17.08 2.95
C ALA A 65 -9.46 18.28 2.15
N HIS A 66 -8.68 18.81 1.20
CA HIS A 66 -9.18 19.83 0.27
C HIS A 66 -10.46 19.40 -0.47
N ARG A 67 -10.61 18.09 -0.70
CA ARG A 67 -11.89 17.48 -1.08
C ARG A 67 -12.25 16.45 -0.03
N ASP A 68 -13.47 16.55 0.46
CA ASP A 68 -14.07 15.52 1.30
C ASP A 68 -14.14 14.19 0.52
N HIS A 69 -13.64 13.11 1.12
CA HIS A 69 -13.66 11.77 0.54
C HIS A 69 -13.44 10.72 1.63
N TYR A 70 -13.54 9.45 1.22
CA TYR A 70 -13.24 8.31 2.09
C TYR A 70 -12.05 7.55 1.52
N ASP A 71 -11.15 7.09 2.38
CA ASP A 71 -10.09 6.19 2.02
C ASP A 71 -10.49 4.77 2.40
N PHE A 72 -10.65 3.90 1.41
CA PHE A 72 -10.90 2.47 1.61
C PHE A 72 -9.59 1.70 1.49
N ARG A 73 -9.30 0.85 2.47
CA ARG A 73 -8.05 0.10 2.51
C ARG A 73 -8.28 -1.37 2.87
N LEU A 74 -7.52 -2.23 2.20
CA LEU A 74 -7.51 -3.68 2.41
C LEU A 74 -6.10 -4.15 2.75
N GLU A 75 -5.95 -4.88 3.84
CA GLU A 75 -4.70 -5.54 4.19
C GLU A 75 -4.38 -6.64 3.16
N TRP A 76 -3.19 -6.60 2.60
CA TRP A 76 -2.70 -7.62 1.69
C TRP A 76 -1.17 -7.66 1.65
N ASP A 77 -0.61 -8.81 2.01
CA ASP A 77 0.83 -9.08 1.90
C ASP A 77 1.65 -7.94 2.53
N GLY A 78 1.37 -7.65 3.81
CA GLY A 78 2.16 -6.74 4.66
C GLY A 78 1.94 -5.25 4.44
N ALA A 79 0.95 -4.84 3.65
CA ALA A 79 0.60 -3.44 3.42
C ALA A 79 -0.91 -3.25 3.24
N LEU A 80 -1.37 -2.00 3.33
CA LEU A 80 -2.74 -1.60 3.07
C LEU A 80 -2.88 -1.14 1.61
N LEU A 81 -3.48 -1.98 0.78
CA LEU A 81 -3.95 -1.60 -0.54
C LEU A 81 -5.02 -0.53 -0.36
N SER A 82 -4.77 0.69 -0.84
CA SER A 82 -5.62 1.84 -0.59
C SER A 82 -6.28 2.42 -1.86
N TRP A 83 -7.48 2.99 -1.69
CA TRP A 83 -8.21 3.74 -2.72
C TRP A 83 -8.94 4.93 -2.10
N ALA A 84 -8.86 6.08 -2.74
CA ALA A 84 -9.71 7.23 -2.44
C ALA A 84 -11.08 7.06 -3.14
N VAL A 85 -12.16 7.21 -2.38
CA VAL A 85 -13.55 7.04 -2.77
C VAL A 85 -14.30 8.37 -2.54
N PRO A 86 -14.38 9.27 -3.54
CA PRO A 86 -14.86 10.64 -3.36
C PRO A 86 -16.29 10.75 -2.84
N LYS A 87 -17.16 9.77 -3.14
CA LYS A 87 -18.54 9.76 -2.67
C LYS A 87 -18.77 8.84 -1.46
N GLY A 88 -17.72 8.20 -0.95
CA GLY A 88 -17.84 7.20 0.11
C GLY A 88 -18.59 5.92 -0.28
N PRO A 89 -18.73 4.99 0.68
CA PRO A 89 -19.48 3.75 0.52
C PRO A 89 -20.98 4.00 0.30
N SER A 90 -21.71 2.97 -0.15
CA SER A 90 -23.18 3.00 -0.26
C SER A 90 -23.76 1.67 0.19
N TYR A 91 -24.92 1.74 0.85
CA TYR A 91 -25.72 0.57 1.18
C TYR A 91 -26.64 0.11 0.02
N ASP A 92 -26.83 0.94 -1.02
CA ASP A 92 -27.54 0.53 -2.22
C ASP A 92 -26.58 -0.24 -3.15
N THR A 93 -26.88 -1.50 -3.40
CA THR A 93 -26.05 -2.40 -4.23
C THR A 93 -26.03 -2.02 -5.72
N ARG A 94 -26.92 -1.12 -6.16
CA ARG A 94 -26.95 -0.61 -7.54
C ARG A 94 -26.04 0.60 -7.74
N ASP A 95 -25.63 1.25 -6.65
CA ASP A 95 -24.71 2.38 -6.73
C ASP A 95 -23.33 1.92 -7.16
N LYS A 96 -22.78 2.57 -8.19
CA LYS A 96 -21.38 2.42 -8.57
C LYS A 96 -20.57 3.59 -8.01
N ARG A 97 -19.55 3.29 -7.22
CA ARG A 97 -18.66 4.29 -6.63
C ARG A 97 -17.31 4.27 -7.35
N LEU A 98 -16.80 5.45 -7.68
CA LEU A 98 -15.44 5.61 -8.18
C LEU A 98 -14.47 5.33 -7.04
N ALA A 99 -13.51 4.43 -7.26
CA ALA A 99 -12.41 4.16 -6.35
C ALA A 99 -11.09 4.41 -7.08
N VAL A 100 -10.39 5.47 -6.70
CA VAL A 100 -9.12 5.87 -7.31
C VAL A 100 -7.99 5.23 -6.53
N ARG A 101 -7.18 4.40 -7.18
CA ARG A 101 -6.02 3.75 -6.55
C ARG A 101 -5.01 4.81 -6.08
N VAL A 102 -4.54 4.68 -4.84
CA VAL A 102 -3.45 5.51 -4.28
C VAL A 102 -2.31 4.61 -3.81
N GLU A 103 -1.22 5.19 -3.30
CA GLU A 103 -0.10 4.41 -2.79
C GLU A 103 -0.51 3.46 -1.65
N GLU A 104 0.25 2.39 -1.49
CA GLU A 104 0.04 1.46 -0.37
C GLU A 104 0.45 2.12 0.95
N HIS A 105 -0.26 1.82 2.03
CA HIS A 105 0.00 2.40 3.35
C HIS A 105 0.55 1.32 4.30
N PRO A 106 1.36 1.68 5.32
CA PRO A 106 1.78 0.73 6.35
C PRO A 106 0.57 0.17 7.10
N LEU A 107 0.67 -1.05 7.62
CA LEU A 107 -0.45 -1.67 8.37
C LEU A 107 -0.88 -0.83 9.57
N GLU A 108 0.07 -0.18 10.25
CA GLU A 108 -0.18 0.71 11.38
C GLU A 108 -1.10 1.90 11.02
N TYR A 109 -1.10 2.34 9.76
CA TYR A 109 -1.93 3.46 9.30
C TYR A 109 -3.43 3.23 9.49
N ARG A 110 -3.87 1.97 9.60
CA ARG A 110 -5.27 1.62 9.91
C ARG A 110 -5.77 2.29 11.19
N ASN A 111 -4.88 2.52 12.16
CA ASN A 111 -5.19 3.05 13.48
C ASN A 111 -5.00 4.58 13.54
N PHE A 112 -4.56 5.19 12.43
CA PHE A 112 -4.30 6.62 12.40
C PHE A 112 -5.62 7.40 12.36
N GLU A 113 -5.83 8.20 13.39
CA GLU A 113 -6.83 9.26 13.44
C GLU A 113 -6.13 10.55 13.88
N GLY A 114 -6.40 11.65 13.19
CA GLY A 114 -5.71 12.91 13.48
C GLY A 114 -5.80 13.92 12.36
N THR A 115 -4.97 14.96 12.47
CA THR A 115 -4.87 16.01 11.44
C THR A 115 -3.52 15.92 10.76
N ILE A 116 -3.53 15.68 9.46
CA ILE A 116 -2.36 15.83 8.60
C ILE A 116 -2.19 17.34 8.34
N PRO A 117 -1.03 17.95 8.66
CA PRO A 117 -0.87 19.40 8.57
C PRO A 117 -1.16 19.95 7.17
N LYS A 118 -1.72 21.16 7.12
CA LYS A 118 -1.96 21.85 5.84
C LYS A 118 -0.64 22.03 5.07
N GLY A 119 -0.67 21.69 3.78
CA GLY A 119 0.48 21.76 2.88
C GLY A 119 1.29 20.46 2.80
N GLU A 120 1.07 19.52 3.71
CA GLU A 120 1.54 18.14 3.53
C GLU A 120 0.66 17.39 2.53
N TYR A 121 1.20 16.32 1.95
CA TYR A 121 0.44 15.45 1.07
C TYR A 121 -0.70 14.79 1.85
N GLY A 122 -1.94 14.92 1.36
CA GLY A 122 -3.11 14.47 2.10
C GLY A 122 -3.49 15.36 3.28
N GLY A 123 -3.04 16.62 3.34
CA GLY A 123 -3.42 17.54 4.43
C GLY A 123 -4.93 17.63 4.64
N GLY A 124 -5.37 17.37 5.88
CA GLY A 124 -6.78 17.20 6.23
C GLY A 124 -6.97 16.46 7.55
N VAL A 125 -8.22 16.38 8.00
CA VAL A 125 -8.59 15.54 9.15
C VAL A 125 -8.90 14.14 8.66
N VAL A 126 -8.29 13.14 9.29
CA VAL A 126 -8.53 11.71 9.05
C VAL A 126 -9.20 11.13 10.28
N MET A 127 -10.35 10.48 10.10
CA MET A 127 -11.11 9.81 11.16
C MET A 127 -11.40 8.38 10.74
N LEU A 128 -11.40 7.45 11.70
CA LEU A 128 -11.85 6.09 11.46
C LEU A 128 -13.36 6.10 11.28
N TRP A 129 -13.83 5.63 10.11
CA TRP A 129 -15.25 5.56 9.80
C TRP A 129 -15.82 4.15 9.98
N ASP A 130 -15.06 3.13 9.57
CA ASP A 130 -15.42 1.72 9.73
C ASP A 130 -14.16 0.83 9.69
N GLU A 131 -14.21 -0.34 10.31
CA GLU A 131 -13.15 -1.35 10.24
C GLU A 131 -13.69 -2.76 10.47
N GLY A 132 -12.96 -3.75 9.97
CA GLY A 132 -13.30 -5.15 10.20
C GLY A 132 -12.31 -6.13 9.58
N TYR A 133 -12.80 -7.35 9.35
CA TYR A 133 -12.06 -8.52 8.85
C TYR A 133 -12.76 -9.09 7.62
#